data_AF-A0A966YHJ8-F1
#
_entry.id   AF-A0A966YHJ8-F1
#
_cell.length_a   1.000
_cell.length_b   1.000
_cell.length_c   1.000
_cell.angle_alpha   90.00
_cell.angle_beta   90.00
_cell.angle_gamma   90.00
#
_symmetry.space_group_name_H-M   'P 1'
#
loop_
_entity.id
_entity.type
_entity.pdbx_description
1 polymer ?
#
loop_
_entity_poly.entity_id
_entity_poly.type
_entity_poly.pdbx_seq_one_letter_code
_entity_poly.pdbx_strand_id
1 'polypeptide(L)' 'EREFGWRTLGFHDGYRGLVEDSSEDLTVEGCRGILPRGGTIIGTSRFTPFMFDDGLDKVLSGVTTLEEVFRVSKKAD' A
#
# COMPACT_ATOMS: atom_id res chain seq x y z
N GLU A 1 -18.70 -6.34 10.27
CA GLU A 1 -18.27 -6.44 8.86
C GLU A 1 -18.03 -7.91 8.51
N ARG A 2 -17.72 -8.26 7.25
CA ARG A 2 -17.26 -9.63 6.89
C ARG A 2 -15.74 -9.64 6.81
N GLU A 3 -15.09 -10.62 7.42
CA GLU A 3 -13.64 -10.81 7.40
C GLU A 3 -13.28 -12.06 6.61
N PHE A 4 -12.24 -11.97 5.79
CA PHE A 4 -11.78 -13.07 4.93
C PHE A 4 -10.40 -13.59 5.34
N GLY A 5 -9.82 -13.10 6.44
CA GLY A 5 -8.48 -13.47 6.91
C GLY A 5 -7.33 -12.78 6.17
N TRP A 6 -7.61 -11.74 5.39
CA TRP A 6 -6.61 -11.06 4.57
C TRP A 6 -6.09 -9.83 5.31
N ARG A 7 -4.79 -9.58 5.19
CA ARG A 7 -4.19 -8.31 5.60
C ARG A 7 -4.17 -7.37 4.39
N THR A 8 -4.64 -6.15 4.58
CA THR A 8 -4.69 -5.12 3.53
C THR A 8 -3.72 -4.00 3.86
N LEU A 9 -2.81 -3.69 2.95
CA LEU A 9 -1.86 -2.58 3.05
C LEU A 9 -2.24 -1.47 2.07
N GLY A 10 -2.17 -0.23 2.54
CA GLY A 10 -2.28 0.97 1.73
C GLY A 10 -0.92 1.64 1.62
N PHE A 11 -0.49 1.97 0.40
CA PHE A 11 0.72 2.75 0.17
C PHE A 11 0.36 4.23 0.05
N HIS A 12 1.06 5.07 0.82
CA HIS A 12 0.82 6.50 0.82
C HIS A 12 1.26 7.13 -0.51
N ASP A 13 0.49 8.09 -1.00
CA ASP A 13 0.84 8.89 -2.17
C ASP A 13 1.09 8.09 -3.47
N GLY A 14 0.50 6.90 -3.60
CA GLY A 14 0.54 6.06 -4.79
C GLY A 14 1.91 5.39 -4.99
N TYR A 15 2.44 5.46 -6.22
CA TYR A 15 3.74 4.84 -6.54
C TYR A 15 4.90 5.39 -5.71
N ARG A 16 4.79 6.62 -5.20
CA ARG A 16 5.79 7.19 -4.31
C ARG A 16 5.96 6.35 -3.05
N GLY A 17 4.87 6.06 -2.33
CA GLY A 17 4.94 5.27 -1.11
C GLY A 17 5.43 3.86 -1.37
N LEU A 18 5.16 3.28 -2.55
CA LEU A 18 5.72 1.99 -2.92
C LEU A 18 7.25 2.02 -3.06
N VAL A 19 7.81 3.09 -3.65
CA VAL A 19 9.27 3.27 -3.77
C VAL A 19 9.93 3.62 -2.43
N GLU A 20 9.22 4.39 -1.59
CA GLU A 20 9.73 4.89 -0.30
C GLU A 20 9.42 3.96 0.88
N ASP A 21 8.82 2.79 0.63
CA ASP A 21 8.32 1.86 1.65
C ASP A 21 7.38 2.51 2.69
N SER A 22 6.58 3.48 2.23
CA SER A 22 5.61 4.19 3.03
C SER A 22 4.24 3.53 2.90
N SER A 23 3.93 2.64 3.84
CA SER A 23 2.67 1.89 3.88
C SER A 23 2.07 1.80 5.28
N GLU A 24 0.76 1.56 5.34
CA GLU A 24 0.03 1.30 6.58
C GLU A 24 -1.02 0.21 6.43
N ASP A 25 -1.37 -0.45 7.54
CA ASP A 25 -2.46 -1.42 7.56
C ASP A 25 -3.83 -0.72 7.46
N LEU A 26 -4.57 -1.06 6.42
CA LEU A 26 -5.95 -0.59 6.22
C LEU A 26 -6.91 -1.50 6.98
N THR A 27 -7.01 -1.24 8.29
CA THR A 27 -7.96 -1.92 9.17
C THR A 27 -9.37 -1.36 9.03
N VAL A 28 -10.36 -2.16 9.43
CA VAL A 28 -11.77 -1.71 9.52
C VAL A 28 -11.87 -0.45 10.39
N GLU A 29 -11.20 -0.43 11.54
CA GLU A 29 -11.20 0.72 12.46
C GLU A 29 -10.57 1.95 11.81
N GLY A 30 -9.41 1.80 11.16
CA GLY A 30 -8.73 2.90 10.47
C GLY A 30 -9.55 3.49 9.31
N CYS A 31 -10.40 2.66 8.68
CA CYS A 31 -11.30 3.08 7.61
C CYS A 31 -12.66 3.61 8.10
N ARG A 32 -12.93 3.66 9.42
CA ARG A 32 -14.23 4.15 9.91
C ARG A 32 -14.40 5.64 9.61
N GLY A 33 -15.61 5.99 9.17
CA GLY A 33 -15.99 7.38 8.92
C GLY A 33 -15.39 7.99 7.65
N ILE A 34 -14.78 7.20 6.76
CA ILE A 34 -14.20 7.71 5.51
C ILE A 34 -15.25 7.92 4.41
N LEU A 35 -16.38 7.20 4.45
CA LEU A 35 -17.43 7.27 3.43
C LEU A 35 -17.95 8.69 3.13
N PRO A 36 -18.20 9.56 4.12
CA PRO A 36 -18.60 10.95 3.85
C PRO A 36 -17.43 11.89 3.53
N ARG A 37 -16.18 11.44 3.62
CA ARG A 37 -14.99 12.26 3.38
C ARG A 37 -14.59 12.19 1.91
N GLY A 38 -14.44 13.35 1.27
CA GLY A 38 -13.85 13.44 -0.06
C GLY A 38 -12.34 13.16 -0.06
N GLY A 39 -11.80 12.89 -1.24
CA GLY A 39 -10.38 12.61 -1.43
C GLY A 39 -10.01 11.15 -1.14
N THR A 40 -8.76 10.93 -0.76
CA THR A 40 -8.18 9.63 -0.41
C THR A 40 -7.51 9.74 0.95
N ILE A 41 -7.72 8.75 1.82
CA ILE A 41 -7.16 8.73 3.18
C ILE A 41 -5.64 8.50 3.21
N ILE A 42 -5.11 7.91 2.15
CA ILE A 42 -3.68 7.60 1.95
C ILE A 42 -3.01 8.56 0.94
N GLY A 43 -3.65 9.67 0.60
CA GLY A 43 -3.06 10.68 -0.28
C GLY A 43 -2.88 10.22 -1.73
N THR A 44 -2.27 11.11 -2.52
CA THR A 44 -1.97 10.88 -3.93
C THR A 44 -0.80 11.79 -4.33
N SER A 45 0.07 11.29 -5.22
CA SER A 45 1.10 12.10 -5.82
C SER A 45 1.11 11.94 -7.34
N ARG A 46 1.78 12.87 -8.01
CA ARG A 46 2.08 12.77 -9.44
C ARG A 46 3.28 11.86 -9.73
N PHE A 47 3.82 11.17 -8.71
CA PHE A 47 4.92 10.25 -8.94
C PHE A 47 4.42 9.10 -9.82
N THR A 48 5.04 8.95 -10.99
CA THR A 48 4.79 7.85 -11.89
C THR A 48 6.12 7.15 -12.23
N PRO A 49 6.12 5.82 -12.38
CA PRO A 49 7.33 5.05 -12.67
C PRO A 49 7.99 5.44 -14.01
N PHE A 50 7.29 6.16 -14.87
CA PHE A 50 7.74 6.57 -16.20
C PHE A 50 8.39 7.96 -16.25
N MET A 51 8.57 8.62 -15.08
CA MET A 51 9.27 9.92 -15.02
C MET A 51 10.79 9.80 -15.05
N PHE A 52 11.33 8.61 -14.78
CA PHE A 52 12.77 8.36 -14.66
C PHE A 52 13.12 7.09 -15.40
N ASP A 53 14.33 7.03 -15.97
CA ASP A 53 14.80 5.86 -16.71
C ASP A 53 14.81 4.58 -15.85
N ASP A 54 15.04 4.72 -14.54
CA ASP A 54 15.06 3.64 -13.56
C ASP A 54 13.78 3.53 -12.72
N GLY A 55 12.70 4.23 -13.11
CA GLY A 55 11.52 4.35 -12.25
C GLY A 55 10.73 3.05 -12.07
N LEU A 56 10.69 2.20 -13.09
CA LEU A 56 10.11 0.84 -12.97
C LEU A 56 10.94 -0.04 -12.03
N ASP A 57 12.26 -0.02 -12.15
CA ASP A 57 13.15 -0.80 -11.30
C ASP A 57 13.02 -0.37 -9.83
N LYS A 58 12.91 0.94 -9.57
CA LYS A 58 12.63 1.47 -8.22
C LYS A 58 11.34 0.92 -7.65
N VAL A 59 10.27 0.92 -8.44
CA VAL A 59 8.96 0.40 -8.00
C VAL A 59 9.03 -1.10 -7.74
N LEU A 60 9.71 -1.85 -8.59
CA LEU A 60 9.94 -3.29 -8.40
C LEU A 60 10.84 -3.58 -7.19
N SER A 61 11.77 -2.70 -6.85
CA SER A 61 12.61 -2.86 -5.65
C SER A 61 11.83 -2.67 -4.34
N GLY A 62 10.80 -1.81 -4.36
CA GLY A 62 9.85 -1.62 -3.25
C GLY A 62 8.97 -2.85 -2.96
N VAL A 63 8.92 -3.82 -3.88
CA VAL A 63 8.21 -5.10 -3.72
C VAL A 63 8.85 -5.99 -2.64
N THR A 64 10.05 -5.67 -2.15
CA THR A 64 10.67 -6.38 -1.01
C THR A 64 9.74 -6.42 0.21
N THR A 65 8.96 -5.36 0.45
CA THR A 65 7.93 -5.30 1.50
C THR A 65 6.76 -6.26 1.21
N LEU A 66 6.37 -6.44 -0.05
CA LEU A 66 5.33 -7.39 -0.43
C LEU A 66 5.76 -8.83 -0.16
N GLU A 67 7.04 -9.18 -0.35
CA GLU A 67 7.53 -10.51 0.02
C GLU A 67 7.40 -10.78 1.53
N GLU A 68 7.57 -9.78 2.40
CA GLU A 68 7.34 -9.93 3.84
C GLU A 68 5.86 -10.13 4.16
N VAL A 69 4.96 -9.43 3.46
CA VAL A 69 3.50 -9.58 3.60
C VAL A 69 3.05 -10.99 3.19
N PHE A 70 3.56 -11.50 2.07
CA PHE A 70 3.31 -12.87 1.63
C PHE A 70 3.90 -13.91 2.60
N ARG A 71 5.01 -13.60 3.27
CA ARG A 71 5.65 -14.48 4.27
C ARG A 71 4.84 -14.58 5.56
N VAL A 72 4.20 -13.50 6.01
CA VAL A 72 3.29 -13.50 7.17
C VAL A 72 2.04 -14.34 6.88
N SER A 73 1.47 -14.23 5.68
CA SER A 73 0.26 -14.97 5.30
C SER A 73 0.46 -16.50 5.31
N LYS A 74 1.66 -16.99 5.00
CA LYS A 74 2.00 -18.43 5.08
C LYS A 74 2.25 -18.97 6.49
N LYS A 75 2.40 -18.09 7.48
CA LYS A 75 2.69 -18.48 8.88
C LYS A 75 1.43 -18.58 9.74
N ALA A 76 0.30 -18.11 9.20
CA ALA A 76 -1.01 -18.11 9.85
C ALA A 76 -1.87 -19.33 9.49
N ASP A 77 -1.38 -20.21 8.60
CA ASP A 77 -1.92 -21.54 8.31
C ASP A 77 -1.30 -22.62 9.20
#